data_AF-A0A1R7Q966-F1
#
_entry.id   AF-A0A1R7Q966-F1
#
_cell.length_a   1.000
_cell.length_b   1.000
_cell.length_c   1.000
_cell.angle_alpha   90.00
_cell.angle_beta   90.00
_cell.angle_gamma   90.00
#
_symmetry.space_group_name_H-M   'P 1'
#
loop_
_entity.id
_entity.type
_entity.pdbx_description
1 polymer ?
#
loop_
_entity_poly.entity_id
_entity_poly.type
_entity_poly.pdbx_seq_one_letter_code
_entity_poly.pdbx_strand_id
1 'polypeptide(L)' 'MIFRIKNKHALAFMIWLELLGYVKKVLADGSCTFSGKGTKKSLSYVFVKNDLTGNAACQSLYEEYVNYQESNYIEMQMS' A
#
# COMPACT_ATOMS: atom_id res chain seq x y z
N MET A 1 4.28 -11.31 14.40
CA MET A 1 5.27 -10.43 13.73
C MET A 1 4.53 -9.20 13.25
N ILE A 2 5.07 -7.99 13.46
CA ILE A 2 4.47 -6.76 12.93
C ILE A 2 5.04 -6.50 11.54
N PHE A 3 4.17 -6.35 10.54
CA PHE A 3 4.56 -5.99 9.18
C PHE A 3 4.98 -4.51 9.11
N ARG A 4 6.04 -4.22 8.35
CA ARG A 4 6.55 -2.86 8.12
C ARG A 4 6.93 -2.64 6.65
N ILE A 5 6.48 -1.54 6.08
CA ILE A 5 6.82 -1.10 4.72
C ILE A 5 8.30 -0.67 4.68
N LYS A 6 9.02 -1.00 3.60
CA LYS A 6 10.38 -0.47 3.38
C LYS A 6 10.31 1.05 3.15
N ASN A 7 11.13 1.83 3.84
CA ASN A 7 11.17 3.30 3.71
C ASN A 7 11.20 3.77 2.25
N LYS A 8 12.07 3.18 1.42
CA LYS A 8 12.19 3.50 -0.01
C LYS A 8 10.92 3.26 -0.84
N HIS A 9 9.97 2.46 -0.34
CA HIS A 9 8.71 2.16 -1.02
C HIS A 9 7.54 2.97 -0.46
N ALA A 10 7.68 3.62 0.71
CA ALA A 10 6.54 4.16 1.45
C ALA A 10 5.69 5.13 0.61
N LEU A 11 6.31 6.12 -0.02
CA LEU A 11 5.60 7.11 -0.84
C LEU A 11 4.94 6.46 -2.06
N ALA A 12 5.70 5.65 -2.82
CA ALA A 12 5.21 5.02 -4.04
C ALA A 12 4.07 4.03 -3.77
N PHE A 13 4.16 3.26 -2.68
CA PHE A 13 3.09 2.36 -2.26
C PHE A 13 1.81 3.11 -1.90
N MET A 14 1.90 4.22 -1.16
CA MET A 14 0.72 5.03 -0.83
C MET A 14 0.05 5.61 -2.08
N ILE A 15 0.84 6.11 -3.05
CA ILE A 15 0.33 6.59 -4.34
C ILE A 15 -0.34 5.44 -5.12
N TRP A 16 0.27 4.26 -5.13
CA TRP A 16 -0.30 3.09 -5.78
C TRP A 16 -1.67 2.69 -5.20
N LEU A 17 -1.84 2.77 -3.87
CA LEU A 17 -3.16 2.56 -3.26
C LEU A 17 -4.20 3.58 -3.76
N GLU A 18 -3.81 4.84 -3.88
CA GLU A 18 -4.70 5.89 -4.40
C GLU A 18 -5.08 5.63 -5.87
N LEU A 19 -4.14 5.16 -6.70
CA LEU A 19 -4.39 4.75 -8.09
C LEU A 19 -5.33 3.53 -8.20
N LEU A 20 -5.33 2.64 -7.20
CA LEU A 20 -6.29 1.55 -7.10
C LEU A 20 -7.69 2.00 -6.62
N GLY A 21 -7.88 3.30 -6.38
CA GLY A 21 -9.16 3.89 -5.95
C GLY A 21 -9.37 3.92 -4.44
N TYR A 22 -8.34 3.67 -3.64
CA TYR A 22 -8.43 3.91 -2.21
C TYR A 22 -8.32 5.41 -1.89
N VAL A 23 -9.11 5.88 -0.94
CA VAL A 23 -9.05 7.26 -0.44
C VAL A 23 -8.18 7.30 0.81
N LYS A 24 -7.10 8.08 0.75
CA LYS A 24 -6.21 8.32 1.89
C LYS A 24 -6.85 9.29 2.89
N LYS A 25 -6.73 8.98 4.18
CA LYS A 25 -7.02 9.90 5.29
C LYS A 25 -5.85 9.91 6.26
N VAL A 26 -5.29 11.09 6.53
CA VAL A 26 -4.23 11.28 7.53
C VAL A 26 -4.85 11.51 8.91
N LEU A 27 -4.30 10.87 9.94
CA LEU A 27 -4.73 11.01 11.33
C LEU A 27 -3.82 12.00 12.09
N ALA A 28 -4.25 12.44 13.26
CA ALA A 28 -3.56 13.46 14.06
C ALA A 28 -2.13 13.03 14.51
N ASP A 29 -1.88 11.73 14.63
CA ASP A 29 -0.59 11.15 15.02
C ASP A 29 0.39 10.94 13.82
N GLY A 30 -0.01 11.38 12.63
CA GLY A 30 0.74 11.20 11.39
C GLY A 30 0.60 9.81 10.75
N SER A 31 -0.18 8.89 11.35
CA SER A 31 -0.60 7.68 10.65
C SER A 31 -1.63 8.00 9.56
N CYS A 32 -1.93 7.03 8.70
CA CYS A 32 -2.94 7.18 7.68
C CYS A 32 -3.73 5.89 7.45
N THR A 33 -4.98 6.07 7.03
CA THR A 33 -5.87 5.01 6.61
C THR A 33 -6.18 5.14 5.13
N PHE A 34 -6.46 4.02 4.49
CA PHE A 34 -6.94 3.97 3.12
C PHE A 34 -8.18 3.09 3.04
N SER A 35 -9.26 3.60 2.44
CA SER A 35 -10.51 2.87 2.22
C SER A 35 -11.23 3.39 0.98
N GLY A 36 -12.09 2.56 0.36
CA GLY A 36 -12.80 2.96 -0.85
C GLY A 36 -14.00 2.07 -1.17
N LYS A 37 -14.96 2.58 -1.93
CA LYS A 37 -16.05 1.77 -2.50
C LYS A 37 -15.50 0.99 -3.70
N GLY A 38 -15.77 -0.31 -3.78
CA GLY A 38 -15.29 -1.17 -4.87
C GLY A 38 -13.93 -1.84 -4.62
N THR A 39 -13.24 -1.53 -3.52
CA THR A 39 -12.03 -2.24 -3.10
C THR A 39 -12.35 -3.67 -2.66
N LYS A 40 -11.40 -4.62 -2.78
CA LYS A 40 -11.55 -6.00 -2.29
C LYS A 40 -12.09 -5.98 -0.86
N LYS A 41 -13.24 -6.62 -0.59
CA LYS A 41 -13.97 -6.49 0.69
C LYS A 41 -13.11 -6.82 1.91
N SER A 42 -12.25 -7.83 1.80
CA SER A 42 -11.28 -8.24 2.83
C SER A 42 -10.12 -7.24 3.05
N LEU A 43 -9.89 -6.32 2.10
CA LEU A 43 -8.83 -5.31 2.12
C LEU A 43 -9.41 -3.88 2.10
N SER A 44 -10.66 -3.72 2.56
CA SER A 44 -11.39 -2.45 2.50
C SER A 44 -10.87 -1.38 3.46
N TYR A 45 -10.02 -1.78 4.42
CA TYR A 45 -9.41 -0.88 5.39
C TYR A 45 -7.92 -1.19 5.55
N VAL A 46 -7.10 -0.31 5.00
CA VAL A 46 -5.64 -0.35 5.12
C VAL A 46 -5.24 0.67 6.17
N PHE A 47 -4.43 0.26 7.14
CA PHE A 47 -3.88 1.17 8.13
C PHE A 47 -2.36 1.15 8.07
N VAL A 48 -1.77 2.34 8.03
CA VAL A 48 -0.33 2.57 8.00
C VAL A 48 0.02 3.56 9.10
N LYS A 49 0.80 3.13 10.08
CA LYS A 49 1.29 3.98 11.17
C LYS A 49 2.39 4.93 10.68
N ASN A 50 2.66 5.95 11.47
CA ASN A 50 3.75 6.90 11.22
C ASN A 50 5.14 6.22 11.15
N ASP A 51 5.34 5.10 11.85
CA ASP A 51 6.55 4.26 11.83
C ASP A 51 6.55 3.21 10.70
N LEU A 52 5.63 3.37 9.74
CA LEU A 52 5.41 2.52 8.57
C LEU A 52 4.99 1.07 8.87
N THR A 53 4.61 0.77 10.12
CA THR A 53 3.95 -0.50 10.42
C THR A 53 2.50 -0.50 9.96
N GLY A 54 1.98 -1.67 9.58
CA GLY A 54 0.63 -1.78 9.01
C GLY A 54 -0.18 -2.95 9.56
N ASN A 55 -1.48 -2.92 9.28
CA ASN A 55 -2.38 -4.06 9.52
C ASN A 55 -2.22 -5.15 8.45
N ALA A 56 -2.95 -6.27 8.59
CA ALA A 56 -2.90 -7.38 7.64
C ALA A 56 -3.22 -6.96 6.19
N ALA A 57 -4.19 -6.04 5.99
CA ALA A 57 -4.51 -5.54 4.67
C ALA A 57 -3.37 -4.74 4.03
N CYS A 58 -2.65 -3.96 4.83
CA CYS A 58 -1.43 -3.27 4.40
C CYS A 58 -0.35 -4.25 3.95
N GLN A 59 -0.15 -5.34 4.69
CA GLN A 59 0.79 -6.38 4.29
C GLN A 59 0.40 -7.00 2.94
N SER A 60 -0.83 -7.49 2.79
CA SER A 60 -1.27 -8.15 1.57
C SER A 60 -1.16 -7.24 0.34
N LEU A 61 -1.57 -5.98 0.46
CA LEU A 61 -1.45 -5.02 -0.66
C LEU A 61 -0.01 -4.63 -0.95
N TYR A 62 0.85 -4.59 0.06
CA TYR A 62 2.26 -4.31 -0.16
C TYR A 62 2.97 -5.46 -0.89
N GLU A 63 2.62 -6.71 -0.60
CA GLU A 63 3.09 -7.88 -1.35
C GLU A 63 2.63 -7.80 -2.82
N GLU A 64 1.37 -7.44 -3.07
CA GLU A 64 0.85 -7.19 -4.43
C GLU A 64 1.63 -6.05 -5.13
N TYR A 65 1.92 -4.96 -4.43
CA TYR A 65 2.70 -3.84 -4.96
C TYR A 65 4.13 -4.24 -5.36
N VAL A 66 4.82 -5.02 -4.51
CA VAL A 66 6.20 -5.47 -4.82
C VAL A 66 6.20 -6.36 -6.06
N ASN A 67 5.26 -7.31 -6.14
CA ASN A 67 5.11 -8.17 -7.31
C ASN A 67 4.81 -7.35 -8.58
N TYR A 68 3.93 -6.35 -8.48
CA TYR A 68 3.63 -5.44 -9.59
C TYR A 68 4.89 -4.71 -10.07
N GLN A 69 5.70 -4.17 -9.16
CA GLN A 69 6.96 -3.49 -9.54
C GLN A 69 7.93 -4.44 -10.25
N GLU A 70 8.07 -5.67 -9.77
CA GLU A 70 8.95 -6.67 -10.39
C GLU A 70 8.47 -7.08 -11.78
N SER A 71 7.16 -7.33 -11.97
CA SER A 71 6.61 -7.70 -13.28
C SER A 71 6.76 -6.57 -14.30
N ASN A 72 6.45 -5.32 -13.94
CA ASN A 72 6.58 -4.19 -14.87
C ASN A 72 8.03 -3.84 -15.19
N TYR A 73 8.96 -4.04 -14.24
CA TYR A 73 10.39 -3.87 -14.51
C TYR A 73 10.88 -4.86 -15.57
N ILE A 74 10.43 -6.11 -15.51
CA ILE A 74 10.77 -7.13 -16.52
C ILE A 74 10.25 -6.72 -17.90
N GLU A 75 9.00 -6.24 -18.00
CA GLU A 75 8.42 -5.80 -19.27
C GLU A 75 9.21 -4.64 -19.91
N MET A 76 9.65 -3.65 -19.13
CA MET A 76 10.49 -2.54 -19.62
C MET A 76 11.90 -2.95 -20.06
N GLN A 77 12.46 -4.04 -19.53
CA GLN A 77 13.79 -4.53 -19.95
C GLN A 77 13.72 -5.37 -21.24
N MET A 78 12.53 -5.86 -21.61
CA MET A 78 12.33 -6.66 -22.82
C MET A 78 11.85 -5.82 -24.03
N SER A 79 11.61 -4.53 -23.85
CA SER A 79 11.16 -3.58 -24.88
C SER A 79 12.29 -2.78 -25.52
#